data_AF-A0A257LI42-F1
#
_entry.id   AF-A0A257LI42-F1
#
_cell.length_a   1.000
_cell.length_b   1.000
_cell.length_c   1.000
_cell.angle_alpha   90.00
_cell.angle_beta   90.00
_cell.angle_gamma   90.00
#
_symmetry.space_group_name_H-M   'P 1'
#
loop_
_entity.id
_entity.type
_entity.pdbx_description
1 polymer ?
#
loop_
_entity_poly.entity_id
_entity_poly.type
_entity_poly.pdbx_seq_one_letter_code
_entity_poly.pdbx_strand_id
1 'polypeptide(L)' 'MARTLGMGGQPGVAEMLPGGQGYTVRFLPPWDDFPGDEDDAAATARLNRWIETEIRRNPAQYLWVHKRFKTRPAGEPPLY' A
#
# COMPACT_ATOMS: atom_id res chain seq x y z
N MET A 1 -4.21 12.11 -8.90
CA MET A 1 -3.61 13.00 -7.87
C MET A 1 -2.09 13.05 -7.99
N ALA A 2 -1.36 11.93 -8.00
CA ALA A 2 0.08 11.91 -8.31
C ALA A 2 0.38 12.55 -9.69
N ARG A 3 -0.43 12.23 -10.70
CA ARG A 3 -0.49 12.85 -12.04
C ARG A 3 -0.38 14.38 -12.08
N THR A 4 -0.96 15.08 -11.11
CA THR A 4 -1.15 16.53 -11.19
C THR A 4 0.00 17.32 -10.54
N LEU A 5 0.81 16.67 -9.71
CA LEU A 5 1.81 17.33 -8.86
C LEU A 5 3.25 17.03 -9.27
N GLY A 6 3.50 16.16 -10.25
CA GLY A 6 4.86 15.82 -10.71
C GLY A 6 5.73 15.17 -9.62
N MET A 7 5.12 14.64 -8.57
CA MET A 7 5.83 14.00 -7.46
C MET A 7 5.85 12.49 -7.70
N GLY A 8 7.06 11.91 -7.72
CA GLY A 8 7.24 10.46 -7.64
C GLY A 8 6.50 9.89 -6.43
N GLY A 9 6.04 8.64 -6.52
CA GLY A 9 5.32 8.00 -5.43
C GLY A 9 6.15 8.02 -4.15
N GLN A 10 5.71 8.78 -3.14
CA GLN A 10 6.36 8.87 -1.83
C GLN A 10 5.64 7.94 -0.84
N PRO A 11 6.24 6.82 -0.43
CA PRO A 11 5.57 5.89 0.47
C PRO A 11 5.59 6.39 1.92
N GLY A 12 4.52 6.11 2.65
CA GLY A 12 4.38 6.44 4.06
C GLY A 12 3.82 5.26 4.83
N VAL A 13 4.34 5.03 6.05
CA VAL A 13 3.89 3.98 6.96
C VAL A 13 3.59 4.60 8.32
N ALA A 14 2.44 4.29 8.88
CA ALA A 14 2.08 4.63 10.25
C ALA A 14 1.98 3.36 11.08
N GLU A 15 2.67 3.33 12.21
CA GLU A 15 2.67 2.21 13.17
C GLU A 15 2.15 2.71 14.51
N MET A 16 1.23 1.98 15.12
CA MET A 16 0.69 2.26 16.45
C MET A 16 1.73 1.94 17.52
N LEU A 17 1.91 2.85 18.47
CA LEU A 17 2.74 2.63 19.65
C LEU A 17 1.98 1.81 20.71
N PRO A 18 2.68 0.96 21.50
CA PRO A 18 2.08 0.17 22.57
C PRO A 18 1.34 1.02 23.60
N GLY A 19 0.28 0.47 24.18
CA GLY A 19 -0.46 1.12 25.27
C GLY A 19 -1.19 2.41 24.87
N GLY A 20 -1.48 2.60 23.58
CA GLY A 20 -2.22 3.77 23.11
C GLY A 20 -1.41 5.07 23.11
N GLN A 21 -0.08 4.99 23.07
CA GLN A 21 0.82 6.15 23.10
C GLN A 21 0.88 6.95 21.78
N GLY A 22 -0.02 6.67 20.83
CA GLY A 22 -0.08 7.34 19.52
C GLY A 22 0.56 6.51 18.40
N TYR A 23 1.20 7.20 17.45
CA TYR A 23 1.71 6.61 16.22
C TYR A 23 3.13 7.09 15.93
N THR A 24 3.96 6.22 15.36
CA THR A 24 5.16 6.61 14.63
C THR A 24 4.85 6.63 13.14
N VAL A 25 5.17 7.74 12.48
CA VAL A 25 4.98 7.90 11.03
C VAL A 25 6.34 7.99 10.37
N ARG A 26 6.58 7.10 9.40
CA ARG A 26 7.80 7.08 8.58
C ARG A 26 7.44 7.41 7.15
N PHE A 27 8.03 8.49 6.64
CA PHE A 27 8.04 8.81 5.23
C PHE A 27 9.30 8.23 4.60
N LEU A 28 9.15 7.46 3.53
CA LEU A 28 10.26 6.93 2.76
C LEU A 28 10.65 7.90 1.64
N PRO A 29 11.86 7.77 1.09
CA PRO A 29 12.21 8.48 -0.14
C PRO A 29 11.18 8.21 -1.25
N PRO A 30 10.90 9.19 -2.11
CA PRO A 30 10.17 8.96 -3.34
C PRO A 30 10.84 7.85 -4.17
N TRP A 31 10.04 7.08 -4.89
CA TRP A 31 10.58 6.11 -5.84
C TRP A 31 11.13 6.79 -7.08
N ASP A 32 12.36 6.45 -7.44
CA ASP A 32 13.04 6.96 -8.65
C ASP A 32 12.45 6.36 -9.95
N ASP A 33 11.96 5.12 -9.87
CA ASP A 33 11.51 4.30 -10.99
C ASP A 33 10.02 3.90 -10.86
N PHE A 34 9.19 4.81 -10.34
CA PHE A 34 7.75 4.55 -10.28
C PHE A 34 7.13 4.71 -11.68
N PRO A 35 6.46 3.68 -12.24
CA PRO A 35 5.85 3.76 -13.58
C PRO A 35 4.81 4.88 -13.73
N GLY A 36 4.29 5.39 -12.60
CA GLY A 36 3.45 6.57 -12.58
C GLY A 36 2.21 6.41 -13.46
N ASP A 37 2.01 7.38 -14.35
CA ASP A 37 0.88 7.42 -15.28
C ASP A 37 1.21 6.81 -16.66
N GLU A 38 2.43 6.27 -16.86
CA GLU A 38 2.80 5.62 -18.13
C GLU A 38 2.21 4.20 -18.22
N ASP A 39 2.12 3.51 -17.09
CA ASP A 39 1.55 2.17 -16.98
C ASP A 39 0.89 1.95 -15.61
N ASP A 40 -0.43 2.16 -15.56
CA ASP A 40 -1.26 1.98 -14.37
C ASP A 40 -1.14 0.56 -13.77
N ALA A 41 -1.02 -0.46 -14.62
CA ALA A 41 -0.96 -1.84 -14.17
C ALA A 41 0.40 -2.12 -13.50
N ALA A 42 1.49 -1.66 -14.11
CA ALA A 42 2.83 -1.77 -13.53
C ALA A 42 2.98 -0.96 -12.24
N ALA A 43 2.46 0.28 -12.22
CA ALA A 43 2.42 1.14 -11.04
C ALA A 43 1.67 0.47 -9.88
N THR A 44 0.48 -0.06 -10.17
CA THR A 44 -0.35 -0.78 -9.19
C THR A 44 0.35 -2.05 -8.68
N ALA A 45 0.97 -2.82 -9.58
CA ALA A 45 1.70 -4.03 -9.21
C ALA A 45 2.90 -3.72 -8.30
N ARG A 46 3.64 -2.63 -8.60
CA ARG A 46 4.75 -2.17 -7.76
C ARG A 46 4.28 -1.73 -6.38
N LEU A 47 3.23 -0.93 -6.31
CA LEU A 47 2.64 -0.48 -5.05
C LEU A 47 2.19 -1.68 -4.20
N ASN A 48 1.51 -2.67 -4.78
CA ASN A 48 1.09 -3.86 -4.06
C ASN A 48 2.27 -4.67 -3.50
N ARG A 49 3.33 -4.89 -4.30
CA ARG A 49 4.55 -5.58 -3.82
C ARG A 49 5.22 -4.85 -2.64
N TRP A 50 5.24 -3.53 -2.69
CA TRP A 50 5.76 -2.73 -1.59
C TRP A 50 4.87 -2.82 -0.34
N ILE A 51 3.55 -2.70 -0.49
CA ILE A 51 2.59 -2.89 0.61
C ILE A 51 2.78 -4.25 1.27
N GLU A 52 2.89 -5.33 0.49
CA GLU A 52 3.13 -6.67 1.04
C GLU A 52 4.43 -6.75 1.85
N THR A 53 5.48 -6.04 1.43
CA THR A 53 6.75 -5.98 2.17
C THR A 53 6.57 -5.31 3.52
N GLU A 54 5.85 -4.19 3.60
CA GLU A 54 5.58 -3.50 4.86
C GLU A 54 4.62 -4.31 5.77
N ILE A 55 3.61 -4.98 5.20
CA ILE A 55 2.73 -5.88 5.96
C ILE A 55 3.54 -7.00 6.63
N ARG A 56 4.50 -7.61 5.92
CA ARG A 56 5.35 -8.68 6.49
C ARG A 56 6.19 -8.21 7.67
N ARG A 57 6.52 -6.92 7.78
CA ARG A 57 7.29 -6.37 8.90
C ARG A 57 6.47 -6.31 10.20
N ASN A 58 5.17 -6.04 10.11
CA ASN A 58 4.28 -6.01 11.27
C ASN A 58 2.83 -6.40 10.88
N PRO A 59 2.56 -7.70 10.67
CA PRO A 59 1.27 -8.14 10.16
C PRO A 59 0.13 -7.83 11.13
N ALA A 60 0.39 -7.76 12.43
CA ALA A 60 -0.63 -7.47 13.44
C ALA A 60 -1.26 -6.08 13.30
N GLN A 61 -0.57 -5.12 12.67
CA GLN A 61 -1.06 -3.75 12.49
C GLN A 61 -1.61 -3.46 11.09
N TYR A 62 -1.70 -4.47 10.21
CA TYR A 62 -2.44 -4.29 8.97
C TYR A 62 -3.95 -4.35 9.20
N LEU A 63 -4.71 -3.54 8.46
CA LEU A 63 -6.17 -3.46 8.58
C LEU A 63 -6.85 -4.68 7.93
N TRP A 64 -6.75 -5.86 8.55
CA TRP A 64 -7.29 -7.13 8.02
C TRP A 64 -8.80 -7.16 7.88
N VAL A 65 -9.53 -6.31 8.61
CA VAL A 65 -10.99 -6.20 8.50
C VAL A 65 -11.45 -5.61 7.17
N HIS A 66 -10.56 -4.92 6.45
CA HIS A 66 -10.85 -4.43 5.12
C HIS A 66 -10.93 -5.60 4.13
N LYS A 67 -12.11 -5.83 3.53
CA LYS A 67 -12.36 -6.86 2.51
C LYS A 67 -11.65 -6.53 1.18
N ARG A 68 -10.32 -6.45 1.18
CA ARG A 68 -9.48 -6.05 0.04
C ARG A 68 -9.68 -6.93 -1.20
N PHE A 69 -9.95 -8.22 -0.99
CA PHE A 69 -10.10 -9.23 -2.05
C PHE A 69 -11.56 -9.54 -2.39
N LYS A 70 -12.50 -8.62 -2.13
CA LYS A 70 -13.92 -8.81 -2.49
C LYS A 70 -14.13 -8.89 -4.01
N THR A 71 -13.35 -8.13 -4.79
CA THR A 71 -13.38 -8.19 -6.25
C THR A 71 -12.51 -9.37 -6.69
N ARG A 72 -13.09 -10.27 -7.49
CA ARG A 72 -12.45 -11.48 -7.97
C ARG A 72 -12.46 -11.54 -9.50
N PRO A 73 -11.53 -12.28 -10.14
CA PRO A 73 -11.65 -12.66 -11.53
C PRO A 73 -12.98 -13.38 -11.81
N ALA A 74 -13.43 -13.32 -13.07
CA ALA A 74 -14.67 -13.98 -13.48
C ALA A 74 -14.60 -15.49 -13.24
N GLY A 75 -15.61 -16.04 -12.56
CA GLY A 75 -15.73 -17.46 -12.25
C GLY A 75 -15.10 -17.91 -10.92
N GLU A 76 -14.41 -17.03 -10.19
CA GLU A 76 -13.84 -17.39 -8.88
C GLU A 76 -14.86 -17.19 -7.73
N PRO A 77 -14.84 -18.08 -6.71
CA PRO A 77 -15.72 -17.94 -5.56
C PRO A 77 -15.34 -16.73 -4.68
N PRO A 78 -16.31 -16.15 -3.96
CA PRO A 78 -16.04 -15.07 -3.01
C PRO A 78 -15.21 -15.58 -1.82
N LEU A 79 -14.36 -14.72 -1.26
CA LEU A 79 -13.56 -15.02 -0.06
C LEU A 79 -14.21 -14.56 1.26
N TYR A 80 -15.25 -13.71 1.18
CA TYR A 80 -15.94 -13.08 2.32
C TYR A 80 -17.39 -12.75 2.01
#